data_AF-A0A3N9X0G5-F1
#
_entry.id   AF-A0A3N9X0G5-F1
#
_cell.length_a   1.000
_cell.length_b   1.000
_cell.length_c   1.000
_cell.angle_alpha   90.00
_cell.angle_beta   90.00
_cell.angle_gamma   90.00
#
_symmetry.space_group_name_H-M   'P 1'
#
loop_
_entity.id
_entity.type
_entity.pdbx_description
1 polymer ?
#
loop_
_entity_poly.entity_id
_entity_poly.type
_entity_poly.pdbx_seq_one_letter_code
_entity_poly.pdbx_strand_id
1 'polypeptide(L)'
;MDLTPILAVPALLVAGFPLAFAILRSPFLAVLFAPLMAALLSTVAVVLMLVVGGPLLLWIALVLATGAAGAWWLLRRPGESAPYGGWSHALLIALPLLPPCLMIFEPAVQWDAHSIWWLHAGYFANGSEYARAAIGSPAFVFSHTDYPPLASAPLAAVWSVVEPDFRTAQLVGAVVTASAVAMLVYLVRWALGRVSARVAWALAIAVGLATWSNVPYAVTGGLADALWSVSFAGAAVALLLGADPLRRPVLPLLLLTVAALSKNEGLIAVAGLTVLVTVRAGADLRRAALVWLPVLAGGAWAVLARLLDAQSDITNGTSGGRSGAVVERLQFTTAALWDVVGPVLLGAAVVALLGTLFLSGRRRAAGLAADGWVWAAIGYYLVVLVGTYLTGPNEIQWWLATSVQRVTLPVMLLAAVSLAGWVAVASCGDSRAESQPVLDQPCEPAMSGSAPTATG
;
A
#
# COMPACT_ATOMS: atom_id res chain seq x y z
N MET A 1 -7.57 -11.28 -32.42
CA MET A 1 -7.16 -11.10 -31.02
C MET A 1 -7.34 -9.63 -30.71
N ASP A 2 -8.18 -9.32 -29.74
CA ASP A 2 -8.38 -7.94 -29.31
C ASP A 2 -7.09 -7.45 -28.64
N LEU A 3 -6.52 -6.36 -29.17
CA LEU A 3 -5.28 -5.76 -28.64
C LEU A 3 -5.55 -4.82 -27.47
N THR A 4 -6.83 -4.56 -27.17
CA THR A 4 -7.26 -3.62 -26.12
C THR A 4 -6.65 -3.92 -24.75
N PRO A 5 -6.67 -5.16 -24.21
CA PRO A 5 -6.02 -5.45 -22.94
C PRO A 5 -4.52 -5.14 -22.96
N ILE A 6 -3.85 -5.44 -24.09
CA ILE A 6 -2.41 -5.26 -24.25
C ILE A 6 -2.06 -3.76 -24.28
N LEU A 7 -2.90 -2.91 -24.87
CA LEU A 7 -2.69 -1.47 -24.95
C LEU A 7 -3.02 -0.73 -23.64
N ALA A 8 -3.93 -1.27 -22.82
CA ALA A 8 -4.29 -0.67 -21.53
C ALA A 8 -3.11 -0.57 -20.56
N VAL A 9 -2.22 -1.58 -20.53
CA VAL A 9 -1.06 -1.61 -19.63
C VAL A 9 -0.03 -0.50 -19.96
N PRO A 10 0.46 -0.38 -21.22
CA PRO A 10 1.28 0.75 -21.63
C PRO A 10 0.62 2.12 -21.38
N ALA A 11 -0.70 2.24 -21.56
CA ALA A 11 -1.40 3.50 -21.29
C ALA A 11 -1.29 3.94 -19.82
N LEU A 12 -1.46 3.01 -18.88
CA LEU A 12 -1.26 3.29 -17.44
C LEU A 12 0.20 3.65 -17.14
N LEU A 13 1.16 2.93 -17.74
CA LEU A 13 2.58 3.25 -17.57
C LEU A 13 2.88 4.67 -18.06
N VAL A 14 2.47 5.03 -19.27
CA VAL A 14 2.70 6.37 -19.84
C VAL A 14 2.04 7.45 -19.00
N ALA A 15 0.80 7.23 -18.55
CA ALA A 15 0.04 8.20 -17.76
C ALA A 15 0.71 8.49 -16.40
N GLY A 16 1.17 7.46 -15.69
CA GLY A 16 1.73 7.61 -14.34
C GLY A 16 3.25 7.87 -14.28
N PHE A 17 3.99 7.54 -15.35
CA PHE A 17 5.45 7.59 -15.37
C PHE A 17 6.05 8.96 -15.02
N PRO A 18 5.55 10.11 -15.54
CA PRO A 18 6.17 11.41 -15.26
C PRO A 18 6.25 11.72 -13.77
N LEU A 19 5.15 11.54 -13.03
CA LEU A 19 5.13 11.77 -11.58
C LEU A 19 5.91 10.71 -10.82
N ALA A 20 5.77 9.43 -11.19
CA ALA A 20 6.53 8.35 -10.57
C ALA A 20 8.05 8.60 -10.67
N PHE A 21 8.51 9.05 -11.84
CA PHE A 21 9.89 9.42 -12.09
C PHE A 21 10.30 10.68 -11.33
N ALA A 22 9.46 11.70 -11.27
CA ALA A 22 9.76 12.91 -10.51
C ALA A 22 9.93 12.64 -9.00
N ILE A 23 9.14 11.71 -8.45
CA ILE A 23 9.19 11.30 -7.04
C ILE A 23 10.40 10.42 -6.74
N LEU A 24 10.62 9.38 -7.55
CA LEU A 24 11.64 8.35 -7.27
C LEU A 24 13.01 8.68 -7.88
N ARG A 25 13.06 9.53 -8.92
CA ARG A 25 14.25 9.88 -9.70
C ARG A 25 15.08 8.66 -10.10
N SER A 26 14.38 7.58 -10.46
CA SER A 26 14.90 6.34 -11.02
C SER A 26 13.92 5.87 -12.08
N PRO A 27 14.34 5.68 -13.34
CA PRO A 27 13.42 5.27 -14.40
C PRO A 27 12.87 3.86 -14.15
N PHE A 28 13.69 2.95 -13.58
CA PHE A 28 13.27 1.55 -13.39
C PHE A 28 12.27 1.40 -12.26
N LEU A 29 12.46 2.10 -11.13
CA LEU A 29 11.46 2.14 -10.07
C LEU A 29 10.21 2.91 -10.52
N ALA A 30 10.36 3.94 -11.36
CA ALA A 30 9.23 4.68 -11.91
C ALA A 30 8.35 3.79 -12.80
N VAL A 31 8.90 2.90 -13.61
CA VAL A 31 8.11 1.91 -14.38
C VAL A 31 7.28 1.04 -13.44
N LEU A 32 7.87 0.55 -12.35
CA LEU A 32 7.16 -0.29 -11.38
C LEU A 32 6.09 0.49 -10.61
N PHE A 33 6.26 1.79 -10.37
CA PHE A 33 5.34 2.63 -9.60
C PHE A 33 4.29 3.38 -10.45
N ALA A 34 4.53 3.51 -11.76
CA ALA A 34 3.67 4.26 -12.66
C ALA A 34 2.19 3.81 -12.64
N PRO A 35 1.84 2.51 -12.60
CA PRO A 35 0.44 2.11 -12.57
C PRO A 35 -0.34 2.63 -11.36
N LEU A 36 0.27 2.64 -10.17
CA LEU A 36 -0.34 3.24 -8.98
C LEU A 36 -0.53 4.76 -9.15
N MET A 37 0.46 5.44 -9.72
CA MET A 37 0.34 6.88 -9.98
C MET A 37 -0.76 7.18 -10.99
N ALA A 38 -0.91 6.37 -12.04
CA ALA A 38 -2.01 6.48 -12.98
C ALA A 38 -3.38 6.24 -12.32
N ALA A 39 -3.47 5.27 -11.41
CA ALA A 39 -4.68 5.03 -10.63
C ALA A 39 -5.04 6.24 -9.75
N LEU A 40 -4.08 6.85 -9.05
CA LEU A 40 -4.29 8.06 -8.27
C LEU A 40 -4.73 9.25 -9.14
N LEU A 41 -4.11 9.48 -10.29
CA LEU A 41 -4.51 10.53 -11.23
C LEU A 41 -5.94 10.29 -11.77
N SER A 42 -6.26 9.05 -12.11
CA SER A 42 -7.61 8.68 -12.55
C SER A 42 -8.64 8.88 -11.44
N THR A 43 -8.27 8.58 -10.18
CA THR A 43 -9.10 8.83 -8.99
C THR A 43 -9.42 10.32 -8.86
N VAL A 44 -8.42 11.19 -9.00
CA VAL A 44 -8.62 12.65 -8.97
C VAL A 44 -9.55 13.08 -10.11
N ALA A 45 -9.38 12.53 -11.32
CA ALA A 45 -10.25 12.85 -12.45
C ALA A 45 -11.71 12.42 -12.20
N VAL A 46 -11.95 11.23 -11.63
CA VAL A 46 -13.29 10.77 -11.25
C VAL A 46 -13.90 11.68 -10.19
N VAL A 47 -13.15 12.06 -9.15
CA VAL A 47 -13.65 12.96 -8.10
C VAL A 47 -14.02 14.32 -8.69
N LEU A 48 -13.17 14.90 -9.54
CA LEU A 48 -13.47 16.18 -10.21
C LEU A 48 -14.70 16.08 -11.11
N MET A 49 -14.82 14.99 -11.87
CA MET A 49 -16.00 14.69 -12.68
C MET A 49 -17.27 14.62 -11.83
N LEU A 50 -17.22 13.93 -10.69
CA LEU A 50 -18.37 13.80 -9.79
C LEU A 50 -18.72 15.11 -9.08
N VAL A 51 -17.75 15.98 -8.80
CA VAL A 51 -18.01 17.27 -8.15
C VAL A 51 -18.51 18.31 -9.14
N VAL A 52 -17.82 18.48 -10.26
CA VAL A 52 -18.07 19.57 -11.22
C VAL A 52 -19.07 19.17 -12.30
N GLY A 53 -19.01 17.93 -12.76
CA GLY A 53 -19.82 17.41 -13.86
C GLY A 53 -19.04 17.22 -15.17
N GLY A 54 -19.69 16.68 -16.19
CA GLY A 54 -19.14 16.49 -17.53
C GLY A 54 -18.55 15.11 -17.79
N PRO A 55 -17.90 14.90 -18.95
CA PRO A 55 -17.34 13.61 -19.35
C PRO A 55 -15.99 13.33 -18.66
N LEU A 56 -15.74 12.06 -18.32
CA LEU A 56 -14.51 11.64 -17.62
C LEU A 56 -13.22 11.98 -18.41
N LEU A 57 -13.25 11.85 -19.74
CA LEU A 57 -12.09 12.10 -20.61
C LEU A 57 -11.54 13.53 -20.49
N LEU A 58 -12.42 14.52 -20.33
CA LEU A 58 -12.01 15.91 -20.14
C LEU A 58 -11.17 16.04 -18.86
N TRP A 59 -11.65 15.46 -17.76
CA TRP A 59 -10.96 15.51 -16.47
C TRP A 59 -9.67 14.71 -16.47
N ILE A 60 -9.61 13.56 -17.16
CA ILE A 60 -8.37 12.80 -17.35
C ILE A 60 -7.33 13.67 -18.05
N ALA A 61 -7.68 14.32 -19.18
CA ALA A 61 -6.74 15.16 -19.91
C ALA A 61 -6.19 16.31 -19.04
N LEU A 62 -7.06 17.00 -18.29
CA LEU A 62 -6.67 18.10 -17.39
C LEU A 62 -5.77 17.62 -16.25
N VAL A 63 -6.10 16.48 -15.63
CA VAL A 63 -5.32 15.92 -14.51
C VAL A 63 -3.96 15.40 -15.00
N LEU A 64 -3.88 14.77 -16.17
CA LEU A 64 -2.62 14.34 -16.77
C LEU A 64 -1.72 15.54 -17.10
N ALA A 65 -2.27 16.60 -17.69
CA ALA A 65 -1.53 17.83 -17.97
C ALA A 65 -1.00 18.48 -16.68
N THR A 66 -1.84 18.56 -15.64
CA THR A 66 -1.47 19.09 -14.33
C THR A 66 -0.41 18.22 -13.66
N GLY A 67 -0.55 16.89 -13.74
CA GLY A 67 0.42 15.93 -13.22
C GLY A 67 1.78 16.03 -13.91
N ALA A 68 1.80 16.19 -15.24
CA ALA A 68 3.03 16.40 -16.01
C ALA A 68 3.72 17.74 -15.63
N ALA A 69 2.93 18.82 -15.49
CA ALA A 69 3.46 20.10 -15.03
C ALA A 69 4.03 20.01 -13.60
N GLY A 70 3.34 19.30 -12.71
CA GLY A 70 3.81 19.01 -11.35
C GLY A 70 5.09 18.18 -11.34
N ALA A 71 5.17 17.14 -12.16
CA ALA A 71 6.37 16.31 -12.33
C ALA A 71 7.57 17.16 -12.79
N TRP A 72 7.37 18.00 -13.81
CA TRP A 72 8.40 18.91 -14.30
C TRP A 72 8.88 19.90 -13.22
N TRP A 73 7.94 20.47 -12.44
CA TRP A 73 8.29 21.34 -11.32
C TRP A 73 9.07 20.62 -10.23
N LEU A 74 8.68 19.39 -9.86
CA LEU A 74 9.38 18.56 -8.88
C LEU A 74 10.80 18.18 -9.33
N LEU A 75 10.99 17.91 -10.63
CA LEU A 75 12.30 17.61 -11.20
C LEU A 75 13.27 18.80 -11.14
N ARG A 76 12.76 20.04 -11.15
CA ARG A 76 13.57 21.26 -10.98
C ARG A 76 14.04 21.50 -9.54
N ARG A 77 13.43 20.85 -8.55
CA ARG A 77 13.86 20.97 -7.15
C ARG A 77 15.09 20.09 -6.90
N PRO A 78 15.97 20.45 -5.95
CA PRO A 78 16.97 19.51 -5.45
C PRO A 78 16.28 18.28 -4.87
N GLY A 79 16.79 17.09 -5.18
CA GLY A 79 16.22 15.85 -4.69
C GLY A 79 17.15 14.67 -4.99
N GLU A 80 17.17 13.72 -4.08
CA GLU A 80 18.03 12.54 -4.19
C GLU A 80 17.30 11.41 -4.90
N SER A 81 18.02 10.65 -5.71
CA SER A 81 17.47 9.41 -6.26
C SER A 81 17.10 8.43 -5.17
N ALA A 82 15.97 7.76 -5.37
CA ALA A 82 15.60 6.61 -4.58
C ALA A 82 16.75 5.58 -4.62
N PRO A 83 17.19 5.06 -3.46
CA PRO A 83 18.18 3.99 -3.45
C PRO A 83 17.66 2.78 -4.23
N TYR A 84 18.57 1.89 -4.65
CA TYR A 84 18.22 0.67 -5.40
C TYR A 84 17.54 0.92 -6.74
N GLY A 85 17.78 2.09 -7.35
CA GLY A 85 17.15 2.50 -8.61
C GLY A 85 17.75 1.92 -9.89
N GLY A 86 18.39 0.73 -9.84
CA GLY A 86 19.05 0.07 -10.99
C GLY A 86 18.23 -1.12 -11.52
N TRP A 87 18.46 -1.55 -12.78
CA TRP A 87 17.73 -2.66 -13.41
C TRP A 87 17.76 -3.96 -12.60
N SER A 88 18.93 -4.35 -12.08
CA SER A 88 19.07 -5.58 -11.27
C SER A 88 18.17 -5.56 -10.03
N HIS A 89 18.05 -4.41 -9.38
CA HIS A 89 17.17 -4.24 -8.24
C HIS A 89 15.69 -4.22 -8.64
N ALA A 90 15.34 -3.59 -9.77
CA ALA A 90 13.99 -3.61 -10.30
C ALA A 90 13.52 -5.05 -10.60
N LEU A 91 14.39 -5.90 -11.15
CA LEU A 91 14.11 -7.33 -11.36
C LEU A 91 13.88 -8.07 -10.05
N LEU A 92 14.70 -7.82 -9.02
CA LEU A 92 14.50 -8.41 -7.69
C LEU A 92 13.20 -7.94 -7.03
N ILE A 93 12.86 -6.66 -7.18
CA ILE A 93 11.60 -6.09 -6.68
C ILE A 93 10.38 -6.72 -7.36
N ALA A 94 10.50 -7.00 -8.66
CA ALA A 94 9.45 -7.64 -9.43
C ALA A 94 9.36 -9.17 -9.20
N LEU A 95 10.31 -9.79 -8.50
CA LEU A 95 10.34 -11.25 -8.34
C LEU A 95 9.08 -11.83 -7.65
N PRO A 96 8.49 -11.20 -6.61
CA PRO A 96 7.23 -11.67 -6.04
C PRO A 96 6.01 -11.57 -6.97
N LEU A 97 6.19 -10.99 -8.16
CA LEU A 97 5.19 -10.91 -9.22
C LEU A 97 5.29 -12.07 -10.23
N LEU A 98 6.18 -13.05 -10.02
CA LEU A 98 6.19 -14.25 -10.89
C LEU A 98 4.95 -15.14 -10.70
N PRO A 99 4.47 -15.44 -9.47
CA PRO A 99 3.24 -16.21 -9.28
C PRO A 99 2.00 -15.65 -10.03
N PRO A 100 1.66 -14.34 -10.00
CA PRO A 100 0.51 -13.81 -10.73
C PRO A 100 0.61 -14.00 -12.22
N CYS A 101 1.82 -13.88 -12.79
CA CYS A 101 2.00 -14.01 -14.23
C CYS A 101 1.56 -15.39 -14.73
N LEU A 102 1.58 -16.41 -13.86
CA LEU A 102 1.04 -17.73 -14.16
C LEU A 102 -0.48 -17.80 -13.99
N MET A 103 -1.03 -17.09 -13.01
CA MET A 103 -2.48 -17.08 -12.70
C MET A 103 -3.27 -16.08 -13.53
N ILE A 104 -2.63 -15.16 -14.23
CA ILE A 104 -3.33 -14.14 -15.01
C ILE A 104 -4.17 -14.77 -16.11
N PHE A 105 -3.94 -16.02 -16.51
CA PHE A 105 -4.75 -16.72 -17.50
C PHE A 105 -6.08 -17.27 -16.96
N GLU A 106 -6.32 -17.17 -15.65
CA GLU A 106 -7.59 -17.59 -15.08
C GLU A 106 -8.75 -16.70 -15.54
N PRO A 107 -9.93 -17.28 -15.77
CA PRO A 107 -11.13 -16.53 -16.12
C PRO A 107 -11.45 -15.43 -15.11
N ALA A 108 -11.85 -14.28 -15.63
CA ALA A 108 -12.34 -13.14 -14.87
C ALA A 108 -13.75 -13.44 -14.32
N VAL A 109 -13.88 -14.28 -13.29
CA VAL A 109 -15.18 -14.76 -12.74
C VAL A 109 -15.45 -14.33 -11.30
N GLN A 110 -14.59 -13.49 -10.71
CA GLN A 110 -14.72 -13.11 -9.31
C GLN A 110 -15.90 -12.16 -9.10
N TRP A 111 -16.92 -12.62 -8.38
CA TRP A 111 -18.17 -11.89 -8.18
C TRP A 111 -17.96 -10.46 -7.67
N ASP A 112 -17.17 -10.27 -6.61
CA ASP A 112 -16.89 -8.93 -6.04
C ASP A 112 -16.21 -8.01 -7.07
N ALA A 113 -15.33 -8.55 -7.92
CA ALA A 113 -14.69 -7.76 -8.97
C ALA A 113 -15.71 -7.21 -9.95
N HIS A 114 -16.65 -8.05 -10.39
CA HIS A 114 -17.73 -7.66 -11.30
C HIS A 114 -18.70 -6.69 -10.65
N SER A 115 -19.24 -7.10 -9.50
CA SER A 115 -20.39 -6.47 -8.86
C SER A 115 -20.05 -5.18 -8.12
N ILE A 116 -18.78 -4.94 -7.80
CA ILE A 116 -18.30 -3.73 -7.12
C ILE A 116 -17.40 -2.95 -8.08
N TRP A 117 -16.18 -3.47 -8.32
CA TRP A 117 -15.11 -2.66 -8.89
C TRP A 117 -15.32 -2.33 -10.37
N TRP A 118 -15.69 -3.32 -11.16
CA TRP A 118 -15.89 -3.15 -12.61
C TRP A 118 -17.21 -2.48 -12.91
N LEU A 119 -18.26 -2.79 -12.13
CA LEU A 119 -19.53 -2.09 -12.20
C LEU A 119 -19.34 -0.57 -11.94
N HIS A 120 -18.60 -0.19 -10.90
CA HIS A 120 -18.29 1.21 -10.62
C HIS A 120 -17.47 1.86 -11.74
N ALA A 121 -16.54 1.12 -12.37
CA ALA A 121 -15.80 1.63 -13.52
C ALA A 121 -16.74 1.95 -14.69
N GLY A 122 -17.75 1.11 -14.92
CA GLY A 122 -18.82 1.36 -15.89
C GLY A 122 -19.60 2.63 -15.58
N TYR A 123 -19.92 2.89 -14.30
CA TYR A 123 -20.58 4.12 -13.89
C TYR A 123 -19.78 5.36 -14.31
N PHE A 124 -18.49 5.36 -13.95
CA PHE A 124 -17.63 6.50 -14.18
C PHE A 124 -17.35 6.75 -15.66
N ALA A 125 -17.21 5.69 -16.47
CA ALA A 125 -16.99 5.80 -17.91
C ALA A 125 -18.18 6.45 -18.65
N ASN A 126 -19.40 6.33 -18.11
CA ASN A 126 -20.62 6.92 -18.68
C ASN A 126 -20.86 8.39 -18.27
N GLY A 127 -19.91 9.02 -17.59
CA GLY A 127 -19.95 10.45 -17.24
C GLY A 127 -20.66 10.76 -15.91
N SER A 128 -20.61 12.03 -15.51
CA SER A 128 -20.99 12.46 -14.16
C SER A 128 -22.44 12.20 -13.80
N GLU A 129 -23.39 12.46 -14.70
CA GLU A 129 -24.83 12.35 -14.39
C GLU A 129 -25.22 10.90 -14.13
N TYR A 130 -24.81 10.00 -15.02
CA TYR A 130 -25.02 8.56 -14.85
C TYR A 130 -24.34 8.05 -13.58
N ALA A 131 -23.08 8.44 -13.34
CA ALA A 131 -22.35 7.99 -12.16
C ALA A 131 -23.01 8.45 -10.85
N ARG A 132 -23.44 9.71 -10.75
CA ARG A 132 -24.15 10.22 -9.56
C ARG A 132 -25.49 9.50 -9.35
N ALA A 133 -26.24 9.29 -10.43
CA ALA A 133 -27.52 8.57 -10.37
C ALA A 133 -27.33 7.11 -9.94
N ALA A 134 -26.27 6.43 -10.42
CA ALA A 134 -25.96 5.07 -10.02
C ALA A 134 -25.51 4.99 -8.54
N ILE A 135 -24.67 5.92 -8.08
CA ILE A 135 -24.21 5.96 -6.68
C ILE A 135 -25.39 6.13 -5.71
N GLY A 136 -26.32 7.04 -6.00
CA GLY A 136 -27.49 7.30 -5.15
C GLY A 136 -28.63 6.29 -5.32
N SER A 137 -28.50 5.32 -6.23
CA SER A 137 -29.59 4.38 -6.52
C SER A 137 -29.64 3.24 -5.50
N PRO A 138 -30.79 3.00 -4.85
CA PRO A 138 -30.98 1.85 -3.97
C PRO A 138 -30.79 0.50 -4.68
N ALA A 139 -30.94 0.46 -6.01
CA ALA A 139 -30.75 -0.75 -6.80
C ALA A 139 -29.30 -1.27 -6.75
N PHE A 140 -28.33 -0.41 -6.43
CA PHE A 140 -26.90 -0.74 -6.39
C PHE A 140 -26.32 -0.81 -4.98
N VAL A 141 -27.14 -0.85 -3.93
CA VAL A 141 -26.67 -0.93 -2.53
C VAL A 141 -25.76 -2.14 -2.28
N PHE A 142 -26.00 -3.25 -3.00
CA PHE A 142 -25.18 -4.46 -2.94
C PHE A 142 -23.75 -4.26 -3.45
N SER A 143 -23.49 -3.22 -4.26
CA SER A 143 -22.17 -2.94 -4.83
C SER A 143 -21.31 -2.08 -3.93
N HIS A 144 -21.78 -1.70 -2.73
CA HIS A 144 -21.09 -0.77 -1.83
C HIS A 144 -20.73 0.55 -2.55
N THR A 145 -21.74 1.28 -3.04
CA THR A 145 -21.56 2.52 -3.82
C THR A 145 -20.78 3.61 -3.09
N ASP A 146 -20.58 3.46 -1.79
CA ASP A 146 -19.76 4.34 -0.96
C ASP A 146 -18.25 4.02 -1.00
N TYR A 147 -17.83 2.92 -1.62
CA TYR A 147 -16.41 2.60 -1.77
C TYR A 147 -15.66 3.62 -2.64
N PRO A 148 -14.45 4.03 -2.21
CA PRO A 148 -13.66 5.00 -2.95
C PRO A 148 -13.17 4.50 -4.32
N PRO A 149 -12.96 5.41 -5.28
CA PRO A 149 -12.97 5.04 -6.68
C PRO A 149 -11.63 4.48 -7.17
N LEU A 150 -10.59 4.36 -6.35
CA LEU A 150 -9.24 4.10 -6.85
C LEU A 150 -9.09 2.77 -7.58
N ALA A 151 -9.76 1.72 -7.13
CA ALA A 151 -9.74 0.42 -7.82
C ALA A 151 -10.45 0.48 -9.19
N SER A 152 -11.46 1.34 -9.32
CA SER A 152 -12.35 1.42 -10.50
C SER A 152 -11.94 2.53 -11.49
N ALA A 153 -11.35 3.62 -11.01
CA ALA A 153 -11.02 4.80 -11.80
C ALA A 153 -10.04 4.55 -12.95
N PRO A 154 -8.91 3.83 -12.77
CA PRO A 154 -8.01 3.54 -13.90
C PRO A 154 -8.70 2.67 -14.97
N LEU A 155 -9.62 1.79 -14.57
CA LEU A 155 -10.40 1.00 -15.51
C LEU A 155 -11.43 1.86 -16.25
N ALA A 156 -12.12 2.75 -15.54
CA ALA A 156 -13.05 3.70 -16.15
C ALA A 156 -12.35 4.59 -17.19
N ALA A 157 -11.12 5.02 -16.90
CA ALA A 157 -10.29 5.78 -17.83
C ALA A 157 -10.02 5.00 -19.12
N VAL A 158 -9.71 3.71 -19.01
CA VAL A 158 -9.51 2.82 -20.17
C VAL A 158 -10.82 2.64 -20.93
N TRP A 159 -11.90 2.23 -20.28
CA TRP A 159 -13.22 2.02 -20.89
C TRP A 159 -13.88 3.29 -21.45
N SER A 160 -13.35 4.46 -21.13
CA SER A 160 -13.81 5.70 -21.77
C SER A 160 -13.31 5.86 -23.21
N VAL A 161 -12.31 5.06 -23.64
CA VAL A 161 -11.72 5.12 -25.00
C VAL A 161 -11.74 3.77 -25.73
N VAL A 162 -12.10 2.68 -25.05
CA VAL A 162 -12.20 1.34 -25.64
C VAL A 162 -13.47 0.64 -25.17
N GLU A 163 -13.89 -0.39 -25.91
CA GLU A 163 -15.05 -1.19 -25.53
C GLU A 163 -14.83 -1.90 -24.18
N PRO A 164 -15.83 -1.91 -23.27
CA PRO A 164 -15.71 -2.59 -21.99
C PRO A 164 -15.49 -4.11 -22.15
N ASP A 165 -14.43 -4.59 -21.51
CA ASP A 165 -14.03 -6.00 -21.53
C ASP A 165 -13.48 -6.42 -20.17
N PHE A 166 -13.95 -7.57 -19.67
CA PHE A 166 -13.55 -8.12 -18.37
C PHE A 166 -12.08 -8.53 -18.33
N ARG A 167 -11.50 -8.93 -19.48
CA ARG A 167 -10.09 -9.27 -19.53
C ARG A 167 -9.21 -8.03 -19.33
N THR A 168 -9.59 -6.92 -19.94
CA THR A 168 -8.98 -5.61 -19.75
C THR A 168 -9.12 -5.16 -18.30
N ALA A 169 -10.30 -5.33 -17.70
CA ALA A 169 -10.56 -5.02 -16.28
C ALA A 169 -9.65 -5.77 -15.31
N GLN A 170 -9.55 -7.10 -15.50
CA GLN A 170 -8.68 -7.97 -14.73
C GLN A 170 -7.21 -7.53 -14.83
N LEU A 171 -6.73 -7.26 -16.04
CA LEU A 171 -5.33 -6.89 -16.29
C LEU A 171 -4.98 -5.51 -15.70
N VAL A 172 -5.87 -4.52 -15.85
CA VAL A 172 -5.69 -3.20 -15.23
C VAL A 172 -5.60 -3.31 -13.70
N GLY A 173 -6.54 -4.01 -13.07
CA GLY A 173 -6.52 -4.23 -11.62
C GLY A 173 -5.28 -4.98 -11.13
N ALA A 174 -4.87 -6.02 -11.87
CA ALA A 174 -3.67 -6.81 -11.55
C ALA A 174 -2.39 -5.97 -11.63
N VAL A 175 -2.23 -5.14 -12.68
CA VAL A 175 -1.04 -4.30 -12.86
C VAL A 175 -0.94 -3.20 -11.79
N VAL A 176 -2.06 -2.58 -11.41
CA VAL A 176 -2.09 -1.61 -10.30
C VAL A 176 -1.73 -2.28 -8.97
N THR A 177 -2.25 -3.48 -8.70
CA THR A 177 -1.92 -4.23 -7.48
C THR A 177 -0.46 -4.69 -7.47
N ALA A 178 0.05 -5.17 -8.60
CA ALA A 178 1.45 -5.56 -8.75
C ALA A 178 2.42 -4.39 -8.50
N SER A 179 2.05 -3.19 -8.94
CA SER A 179 2.78 -1.96 -8.65
C SER A 179 2.87 -1.68 -7.14
N ALA A 180 1.79 -1.94 -6.40
CA ALA A 180 1.78 -1.81 -4.94
C ALA A 180 2.63 -2.87 -4.22
N VAL A 181 2.59 -4.12 -4.68
CA VAL A 181 3.47 -5.19 -4.18
C VAL A 181 4.94 -4.84 -4.40
N ALA A 182 5.30 -4.33 -5.59
CA ALA A 182 6.64 -3.87 -5.88
C ALA A 182 7.11 -2.77 -4.91
N MET A 183 6.23 -1.81 -4.58
CA MET A 183 6.57 -0.75 -3.62
C MET A 183 6.69 -1.27 -2.18
N LEU A 184 5.90 -2.27 -1.77
CA LEU A 184 6.09 -2.96 -0.50
C LEU A 184 7.49 -3.61 -0.42
N VAL A 185 7.88 -4.39 -1.44
CA VAL A 185 9.20 -5.05 -1.49
C VAL A 185 10.33 -4.01 -1.44
N TYR A 186 10.19 -2.94 -2.22
CA TYR A 186 11.12 -1.81 -2.20
C TYR A 186 11.27 -1.19 -0.81
N LEU A 187 10.16 -0.90 -0.12
CA LEU A 187 10.17 -0.28 1.20
C LEU A 187 10.70 -1.21 2.30
N VAL A 188 10.43 -2.51 2.22
CA VAL A 188 11.05 -3.50 3.13
C VAL A 188 12.56 -3.55 2.90
N ARG A 189 13.01 -3.63 1.65
CA ARG A 189 14.44 -3.59 1.33
C ARG A 189 15.10 -2.31 1.85
N TRP A 190 14.43 -1.18 1.71
CA TRP A 190 14.91 0.12 2.17
C TRP A 190 15.00 0.20 3.70
N ALA A 191 13.98 -0.26 4.42
CA ALA A 191 13.98 -0.32 5.88
C ALA A 191 15.12 -1.22 6.41
N LEU A 192 15.46 -2.29 5.70
CA LEU A 192 16.56 -3.20 6.01
C LEU A 192 17.93 -2.74 5.44
N GLY A 193 18.10 -1.44 5.20
CA GLY A 193 19.30 -0.87 4.56
C GLY A 193 20.64 -1.16 5.26
N ARG A 194 20.63 -1.43 6.57
CA ARG A 194 21.82 -1.74 7.38
C ARG A 194 22.14 -3.22 7.50
N VAL A 195 21.32 -4.08 6.90
CA VAL A 195 21.48 -5.54 6.90
C VAL A 195 22.24 -5.94 5.64
N SER A 196 22.93 -7.08 5.66
CA SER A 196 23.61 -7.59 4.46
C SER A 196 22.63 -7.67 3.28
N ALA A 197 23.08 -7.24 2.10
CA ALA A 197 22.19 -7.08 0.95
C ALA A 197 21.48 -8.39 0.56
N ARG A 198 22.16 -9.53 0.67
CA ARG A 198 21.59 -10.85 0.37
C ARG A 198 20.40 -11.19 1.28
N VAL A 199 20.58 -11.00 2.60
CA VAL A 199 19.53 -11.26 3.59
C VAL A 199 18.39 -10.26 3.41
N ALA A 200 18.69 -8.97 3.28
CA ALA A 200 17.67 -7.93 3.11
C ALA A 200 16.80 -8.16 1.86
N TRP A 201 17.39 -8.59 0.74
CA TRP A 201 16.63 -8.92 -0.47
C TRP A 201 15.78 -10.18 -0.30
N ALA A 202 16.34 -11.26 0.25
CA ALA A 202 15.59 -12.50 0.49
C ALA A 202 14.36 -12.23 1.37
N LEU A 203 14.51 -11.44 2.43
CA LEU A 203 13.43 -11.06 3.33
C LEU A 203 12.39 -10.13 2.66
N ALA A 204 12.84 -9.14 1.90
CA ALA A 204 11.93 -8.25 1.17
C ALA A 204 11.08 -9.01 0.14
N ILE A 205 11.71 -9.95 -0.60
CA ILE A 205 11.02 -10.84 -1.54
C ILE A 205 10.04 -11.75 -0.79
N ALA A 206 10.44 -12.34 0.34
CA ALA A 206 9.57 -13.19 1.15
C ALA A 206 8.33 -12.43 1.65
N VAL A 207 8.48 -11.18 2.10
CA VAL A 207 7.34 -10.32 2.48
C VAL A 207 6.45 -10.02 1.28
N GLY A 208 7.02 -9.73 0.11
CA GLY A 208 6.23 -9.57 -1.12
C GLY A 208 5.45 -10.83 -1.49
N LEU A 209 6.08 -12.00 -1.35
CA LEU A 209 5.45 -13.30 -1.60
C LEU A 209 4.33 -13.63 -0.61
N ALA A 210 4.38 -13.08 0.62
CA ALA A 210 3.31 -13.26 1.60
C ALA A 210 1.98 -12.64 1.15
N THR A 211 1.98 -11.73 0.16
CA THR A 211 0.74 -11.23 -0.48
C THR A 211 -0.13 -12.37 -1.04
N TRP A 212 0.49 -13.48 -1.41
CA TRP A 212 -0.16 -14.63 -2.05
C TRP A 212 -0.59 -15.72 -1.07
N SER A 213 -0.26 -15.62 0.22
CA SER A 213 -0.35 -16.78 1.11
C SER A 213 -1.78 -17.23 1.40
N ASN A 214 -2.72 -16.30 1.47
CA ASN A 214 -4.08 -16.59 1.94
C ASN A 214 -5.12 -16.51 0.82
N VAL A 215 -4.94 -15.61 -0.15
CA VAL A 215 -5.89 -15.43 -1.26
C VAL A 215 -5.15 -15.14 -2.57
N PRO A 216 -4.54 -16.16 -3.21
CA PRO A 216 -3.75 -15.95 -4.42
C PRO A 216 -4.52 -15.23 -5.54
N TYR A 217 -5.80 -15.58 -5.71
CA TYR A 217 -6.65 -14.98 -6.74
C TYR A 217 -6.98 -13.50 -6.47
N ALA A 218 -6.78 -12.96 -5.26
CA ALA A 218 -7.15 -11.57 -4.97
C ALA A 218 -6.28 -10.57 -5.73
N VAL A 219 -5.03 -10.92 -6.01
CA VAL A 219 -4.10 -10.01 -6.68
C VAL A 219 -4.36 -9.95 -8.19
N THR A 220 -4.74 -11.07 -8.82
CA THR A 220 -5.00 -11.14 -10.27
C THR A 220 -6.48 -11.04 -10.62
N GLY A 221 -7.38 -11.25 -9.67
CA GLY A 221 -8.84 -11.30 -9.88
C GLY A 221 -9.52 -9.94 -9.94
N GLY A 222 -8.76 -8.84 -9.86
CA GLY A 222 -9.31 -7.48 -9.85
C GLY A 222 -9.96 -7.06 -8.52
N LEU A 223 -9.63 -7.73 -7.41
CA LEU A 223 -10.12 -7.38 -6.08
C LEU A 223 -9.27 -6.25 -5.48
N ALA A 224 -9.92 -5.29 -4.81
CA ALA A 224 -9.20 -4.21 -4.13
C ALA A 224 -8.52 -4.64 -2.83
N ASP A 225 -8.88 -5.80 -2.25
CA ASP A 225 -8.38 -6.26 -0.95
C ASP A 225 -6.85 -6.38 -0.93
N ALA A 226 -6.27 -6.96 -1.98
CA ALA A 226 -4.82 -7.05 -2.11
C ALA A 226 -4.19 -5.67 -2.23
N LEU A 227 -4.69 -4.83 -3.14
CA LEU A 227 -4.19 -3.49 -3.44
C LEU A 227 -4.06 -2.61 -2.19
N TRP A 228 -5.14 -2.51 -1.40
CA TRP A 228 -5.12 -1.66 -0.22
C TRP A 228 -4.25 -2.26 0.88
N SER A 229 -4.26 -3.59 1.06
CA SER A 229 -3.49 -4.30 2.08
C SER A 229 -1.99 -4.14 1.89
N VAL A 230 -1.48 -4.31 0.66
CA VAL A 230 -0.03 -4.18 0.39
C VAL A 230 0.42 -2.73 0.43
N SER A 231 -0.43 -1.80 0.01
CA SER A 231 -0.14 -0.36 0.11
C SER A 231 -0.06 0.08 1.57
N PHE A 232 -1.02 -0.36 2.39
CA PHE A 232 -1.02 -0.15 3.83
C PHE A 232 0.22 -0.76 4.50
N ALA A 233 0.54 -2.03 4.23
CA ALA A 233 1.71 -2.69 4.79
C ALA A 233 3.03 -2.01 4.37
N GLY A 234 3.16 -1.62 3.11
CA GLY A 234 4.35 -0.91 2.60
C GLY A 234 4.55 0.43 3.30
N ALA A 235 3.47 1.21 3.46
CA ALA A 235 3.52 2.44 4.23
C ALA A 235 3.84 2.19 5.71
N ALA A 236 3.24 1.18 6.33
CA ALA A 236 3.51 0.82 7.72
C ALA A 236 4.98 0.42 7.93
N VAL A 237 5.61 -0.29 7.00
CA VAL A 237 7.05 -0.58 7.04
C VAL A 237 7.85 0.73 7.11
N ALA A 238 7.63 1.66 6.18
CA ALA A 238 8.36 2.91 6.14
C ALA A 238 8.12 3.78 7.39
N LEU A 239 6.86 3.84 7.85
CA LEU A 239 6.43 4.75 8.92
C LEU A 239 6.58 4.18 10.34
N LEU A 240 6.61 2.85 10.52
CA LEU A 240 6.73 2.19 11.82
C LEU A 240 8.08 1.52 12.04
N LEU A 241 8.76 1.01 11.01
CA LEU A 241 10.07 0.36 11.19
C LEU A 241 11.26 1.29 10.99
N GLY A 242 11.17 2.28 10.11
CA GLY A 242 12.25 3.21 9.85
C GLY A 242 12.62 4.07 11.08
N ALA A 243 13.92 4.33 11.30
CA ALA A 243 14.39 5.19 12.40
C ALA A 243 13.86 6.63 12.30
N ASP A 244 13.81 7.17 11.09
CA ASP A 244 13.31 8.52 10.79
C ASP A 244 12.20 8.44 9.72
N PRO A 245 10.96 8.10 10.12
CA PRO A 245 9.87 7.79 9.20
C PRO A 245 9.41 9.00 8.37
N LEU A 246 9.71 10.22 8.80
CA LEU A 246 9.18 11.46 8.21
C LEU A 246 10.21 12.21 7.35
N ARG A 247 11.42 11.65 7.17
CA ARG A 247 12.45 12.26 6.29
C ARG A 247 12.07 12.23 4.81
N ARG A 248 11.42 11.17 4.35
CA ARG A 248 10.97 10.99 2.96
C ARG A 248 9.53 10.46 2.93
N PRO A 249 8.55 11.26 3.38
CA PRO A 249 7.21 10.76 3.62
C PRO A 249 6.40 10.59 2.33
N VAL A 250 6.85 11.13 1.19
CA VAL A 250 6.06 11.17 -0.06
C VAL A 250 5.56 9.79 -0.48
N LEU A 251 6.45 8.80 -0.64
CA LEU A 251 6.05 7.46 -1.06
C LEU A 251 5.10 6.77 -0.06
N PRO A 252 5.39 6.69 1.25
CA PRO A 252 4.45 6.08 2.19
C PRO A 252 3.13 6.85 2.30
N LEU A 253 3.12 8.18 2.18
CA LEU A 253 1.87 8.96 2.14
C LEU A 253 1.04 8.63 0.89
N LEU A 254 1.67 8.46 -0.27
CA LEU A 254 0.97 8.03 -1.49
C LEU A 254 0.41 6.63 -1.33
N LEU A 255 1.15 5.68 -0.74
CA LEU A 255 0.63 4.34 -0.47
C LEU A 255 -0.51 4.33 0.55
N LEU A 256 -0.46 5.17 1.60
CA LEU A 256 -1.62 5.34 2.49
C LEU A 256 -2.81 5.97 1.77
N THR A 257 -2.57 6.89 0.85
CA THR A 257 -3.63 7.48 0.03
C THR A 257 -4.25 6.41 -0.87
N VAL A 258 -3.43 5.53 -1.46
CA VAL A 258 -3.91 4.36 -2.20
C VAL A 258 -4.78 3.49 -1.31
N ALA A 259 -4.30 3.11 -0.13
CA ALA A 259 -5.05 2.26 0.78
C ALA A 259 -6.39 2.89 1.19
N ALA A 260 -6.38 4.18 1.57
CA ALA A 260 -7.56 4.92 1.99
C ALA A 260 -8.60 5.09 0.86
N LEU A 261 -8.15 5.21 -0.40
CA LEU A 261 -9.02 5.42 -1.55
C LEU A 261 -9.36 4.14 -2.32
N SER A 262 -8.92 2.97 -1.85
CA SER A 262 -9.23 1.68 -2.48
C SER A 262 -10.49 1.03 -1.92
N LYS A 263 -10.69 1.11 -0.60
CA LYS A 263 -11.79 0.45 0.12
C LYS A 263 -12.00 1.12 1.49
N ASN A 264 -13.21 1.05 2.04
CA ASN A 264 -13.52 1.64 3.36
C ASN A 264 -12.68 1.05 4.50
N GLU A 265 -12.39 -0.26 4.48
CA GLU A 265 -11.52 -0.92 5.44
C GLU A 265 -10.10 -0.36 5.40
N GLY A 266 -9.63 0.00 4.20
CA GLY A 266 -8.34 0.68 4.00
C GLY A 266 -8.30 2.05 4.67
N LEU A 267 -9.37 2.85 4.56
CA LEU A 267 -9.47 4.14 5.27
C LEU A 267 -9.40 3.95 6.79
N ILE A 268 -10.13 2.98 7.34
CA ILE A 268 -10.12 2.70 8.78
C ILE A 268 -8.71 2.27 9.24
N ALA A 269 -8.07 1.36 8.50
CA ALA A 269 -6.70 0.94 8.79
C ALA A 269 -5.71 2.11 8.75
N VAL A 270 -5.81 2.98 7.73
CA VAL A 270 -4.97 4.17 7.56
C VAL A 270 -5.18 5.16 8.72
N ALA A 271 -6.41 5.36 9.19
CA ALA A 271 -6.70 6.21 10.34
C ALA A 271 -6.02 5.69 11.62
N GLY A 272 -6.13 4.38 11.90
CA GLY A 272 -5.44 3.76 13.04
C GLY A 272 -3.92 3.90 12.97
N LEU A 273 -3.33 3.61 11.80
CA LEU A 273 -1.89 3.79 11.60
C LEU A 273 -1.46 5.25 11.76
N THR A 274 -2.26 6.19 11.28
CA THR A 274 -2.00 7.62 11.40
C THR A 274 -1.97 8.07 12.86
N VAL A 275 -2.87 7.56 13.71
CA VAL A 275 -2.82 7.76 15.16
C VAL A 275 -1.53 7.18 15.74
N LEU A 276 -1.17 5.94 15.40
CA LEU A 276 0.06 5.31 15.88
C LEU A 276 1.32 6.10 15.50
N VAL A 277 1.40 6.59 14.25
CA VAL A 277 2.54 7.40 13.78
C VAL A 277 2.56 8.76 14.48
N THR A 278 1.40 9.38 14.73
CA THR A 278 1.31 10.64 15.47
C THR A 278 1.77 10.47 16.92
N VAL A 279 1.34 9.41 17.60
CA VAL A 279 1.79 9.08 18.97
C VAL A 279 3.29 8.78 18.97
N ARG A 280 3.78 8.04 17.98
CA ARG A 280 5.21 7.71 17.83
C ARG A 280 6.08 8.96 17.61
N ALA A 281 5.59 9.93 16.85
CA ALA A 281 6.34 11.15 16.54
C ALA A 281 6.55 12.05 17.78
N GLY A 282 5.74 11.88 18.83
CA GLY A 282 5.88 12.59 20.10
C GLY A 282 5.88 14.10 19.90
N ALA A 283 7.02 14.75 20.14
CA ALA A 283 7.15 16.21 20.05
C ALA A 283 7.16 16.76 18.60
N ASP A 284 7.41 15.94 17.57
CA ASP A 284 7.47 16.40 16.16
C ASP A 284 6.08 16.35 15.48
N LEU A 285 5.07 16.88 16.16
CA LEU A 285 3.67 16.86 15.69
C LEU A 285 3.48 17.60 14.37
N ARG A 286 4.32 18.62 14.10
CA ARG A 286 4.24 19.41 12.87
C ARG A 286 4.52 18.54 11.63
N ARG A 287 5.50 17.64 11.68
CA ARG A 287 5.75 16.70 10.59
C ARG A 287 4.74 15.56 10.58
N ALA A 288 4.32 15.11 11.76
CA ALA A 288 3.29 14.08 11.88
C ALA A 288 1.94 14.52 11.28
N ALA A 289 1.63 15.82 11.26
CA ALA A 289 0.42 16.34 10.62
C ALA A 289 0.29 15.91 9.14
N LEU A 290 1.39 15.68 8.44
CA LEU A 290 1.36 15.22 7.04
C LEU A 290 0.74 13.83 6.88
N VAL A 291 0.83 12.96 7.89
CA VAL A 291 0.25 11.60 7.83
C VAL A 291 -1.27 11.59 7.91
N TRP A 292 -1.88 12.74 8.22
CA TRP A 292 -3.33 12.93 8.15
C TRP A 292 -3.84 13.24 6.75
N LEU A 293 -2.99 13.62 5.79
CA LEU A 293 -3.43 13.93 4.41
C LEU A 293 -4.16 12.74 3.74
N PRO A 294 -3.67 11.48 3.83
CA PRO A 294 -4.40 10.31 3.33
C PRO A 294 -5.76 10.10 4.00
N VAL A 295 -5.85 10.33 5.31
CA VAL A 295 -7.10 10.23 6.07
C VAL A 295 -8.10 11.29 5.59
N LEU A 296 -7.63 12.53 5.37
CA LEU A 296 -8.45 13.60 4.84
C LEU A 296 -8.92 13.30 3.41
N ALA A 297 -8.08 12.70 2.57
CA ALA A 297 -8.47 12.29 1.22
C ALA A 297 -9.58 11.23 1.23
N GLY A 298 -9.41 10.17 2.02
CA GLY A 298 -10.45 9.14 2.17
C GLY A 298 -11.71 9.65 2.86
N GLY A 299 -11.57 10.52 3.87
CA GLY A 299 -12.69 11.18 4.54
C GLY A 299 -13.47 12.12 3.62
N ALA A 300 -12.78 12.88 2.77
CA ALA A 300 -13.41 13.72 1.75
C ALA A 300 -14.22 12.90 0.75
N TRP A 301 -13.71 11.73 0.34
CA TRP A 301 -14.50 10.79 -0.45
C TRP A 301 -15.73 10.30 0.32
N ALA A 302 -15.56 9.84 1.56
CA ALA A 302 -16.68 9.34 2.37
C ALA A 302 -17.80 10.39 2.51
N VAL A 303 -17.44 11.66 2.70
CA VAL A 303 -18.39 12.78 2.70
C VAL A 303 -19.04 12.96 1.33
N LEU A 304 -18.26 13.00 0.25
CA LEU A 304 -18.78 13.15 -1.11
C LEU A 304 -19.76 12.02 -1.46
N ALA A 305 -19.41 10.77 -1.19
CA ALA A 305 -20.27 9.61 -1.45
C ALA A 305 -21.61 9.76 -0.71
N ARG A 306 -21.60 10.18 0.56
CA ARG A 306 -22.83 10.42 1.32
C ARG A 306 -23.65 11.59 0.78
N LEU A 307 -23.00 12.65 0.27
CA LEU A 307 -23.68 13.76 -0.43
C LEU A 307 -24.30 13.33 -1.76
N LEU A 308 -23.83 12.22 -2.34
CA LEU A 308 -24.40 11.57 -3.52
C LEU A 308 -25.39 10.45 -3.15
N ASP A 309 -25.88 10.43 -1.91
CA ASP A 309 -26.80 9.43 -1.38
C ASP A 309 -26.28 7.98 -1.47
N ALA A 310 -24.95 7.79 -1.45
CA ALA A 310 -24.35 6.46 -1.46
C ALA A 310 -24.79 5.65 -0.23
N GLN A 311 -25.07 4.37 -0.48
CA GLN A 311 -25.55 3.42 0.50
C GLN A 311 -24.75 2.12 0.41
N SER A 312 -24.54 1.50 1.57
CA SER A 312 -24.06 0.12 1.66
C SER A 312 -24.97 -0.69 2.56
N ASP A 313 -25.25 -1.91 2.11
CA ASP A 313 -25.87 -3.00 2.85
C ASP A 313 -25.24 -3.23 4.25
N ILE A 314 -23.93 -3.03 4.40
CA ILE A 314 -23.21 -3.12 5.68
C ILE A 314 -23.68 -2.03 6.66
N THR A 315 -23.89 -0.79 6.18
CA THR A 315 -24.28 0.35 7.03
C THR A 315 -25.79 0.47 7.24
N ASN A 316 -26.60 -0.05 6.33
CA ASN A 316 -28.06 0.07 6.37
C ASN A 316 -28.74 -0.96 7.29
N GLY A 317 -28.03 -1.99 7.75
CA GLY A 317 -28.65 -3.14 8.43
C GLY A 317 -28.39 -3.29 9.93
N THR A 318 -27.77 -2.33 10.64
CA THR A 318 -27.48 -2.45 12.08
C THR A 318 -28.77 -2.54 12.90
N SER A 319 -29.25 -3.77 13.09
CA SER A 319 -30.50 -4.09 13.75
C SER A 319 -30.24 -4.26 15.24
N GLY A 320 -30.75 -3.30 16.04
CA GLY A 320 -30.60 -3.21 17.49
C GLY A 320 -31.35 -4.26 18.31
N GLY A 321 -31.32 -5.54 17.93
CA GLY A 321 -32.13 -6.60 18.55
C GLY A 321 -31.41 -7.90 18.92
N ARG A 322 -30.08 -7.99 18.89
CA ARG A 322 -29.35 -9.29 18.89
C ARG A 322 -28.41 -9.54 20.08
N SER A 323 -28.79 -9.20 21.31
CA SER A 323 -27.94 -9.43 22.49
C SER A 323 -27.56 -10.90 22.71
N GLY A 324 -28.45 -11.85 22.38
CA GLY A 324 -28.16 -13.29 22.45
C GLY A 324 -27.18 -13.80 21.39
N ALA A 325 -27.02 -13.10 20.26
CA ALA A 325 -26.19 -13.56 19.14
C ALA A 325 -24.72 -13.09 19.23
N VAL A 326 -24.38 -12.17 20.15
CA VAL A 326 -23.01 -11.58 20.20
C VAL A 326 -21.97 -12.63 20.60
N VAL A 327 -22.28 -13.47 21.60
CA VAL A 327 -21.36 -14.51 22.08
C VAL A 327 -21.09 -15.55 20.98
N GLU A 328 -22.15 -16.00 20.30
CA GLU A 328 -22.05 -16.93 19.19
C GLU A 328 -21.26 -16.34 18.01
N ARG A 329 -21.54 -15.09 17.61
CA ARG A 329 -20.77 -14.38 16.57
C ARG A 329 -19.30 -14.25 16.96
N LEU A 330 -19.00 -13.97 18.23
CA LEU A 330 -17.63 -13.89 18.72
C LEU A 330 -16.92 -15.24 18.59
N GLN A 331 -17.58 -16.34 18.95
CA GLN A 331 -17.02 -17.69 18.81
C GLN A 331 -16.70 -18.01 17.35
N PHE A 332 -17.66 -17.82 16.43
CA PHE A 332 -17.43 -18.05 14.99
C PHE A 332 -16.32 -17.16 14.42
N THR A 333 -16.33 -15.87 14.77
CA THR A 333 -15.32 -14.91 14.30
C THR A 333 -13.94 -15.30 14.80
N THR A 334 -13.80 -15.64 16.08
CA THR A 334 -12.50 -16.01 16.67
C THR A 334 -11.98 -17.31 16.07
N ALA A 335 -12.84 -18.30 15.86
CA ALA A 335 -12.48 -19.56 15.19
C ALA A 335 -12.00 -19.32 13.75
N ALA A 336 -12.76 -18.55 12.95
CA ALA A 336 -12.38 -18.26 11.57
C ALA A 336 -11.08 -17.45 11.47
N LEU A 337 -10.87 -16.46 12.35
CA LEU A 337 -9.62 -15.71 12.40
C LEU A 337 -8.45 -16.59 12.83
N TRP A 338 -8.66 -17.48 13.80
CA TRP A 338 -7.64 -18.45 14.21
C TRP A 338 -7.23 -19.36 13.05
N ASP A 339 -8.19 -19.91 12.31
CA ASP A 339 -7.91 -20.81 11.20
C ASP A 339 -7.11 -20.13 10.07
N VAL A 340 -7.34 -18.84 9.84
CA VAL A 340 -6.69 -18.10 8.74
C VAL A 340 -5.35 -17.48 9.12
N VAL A 341 -5.24 -16.86 10.30
CA VAL A 341 -4.04 -16.10 10.70
C VAL A 341 -3.43 -16.54 12.03
N GLY A 342 -4.13 -17.36 12.82
CA GLY A 342 -3.73 -17.76 14.17
C GLY A 342 -2.33 -18.38 14.24
N PRO A 343 -2.02 -19.45 13.48
CA PRO A 343 -0.70 -20.08 13.51
C PRO A 343 0.44 -19.13 13.13
N VAL A 344 0.24 -18.29 12.10
CA VAL A 344 1.26 -17.33 11.64
C VAL A 344 1.48 -16.24 12.68
N LEU A 345 0.40 -15.70 13.27
CA LEU A 345 0.50 -14.71 14.34
C LEU A 345 1.16 -15.28 15.58
N LEU A 346 0.84 -16.50 15.98
CA LEU A 346 1.48 -17.14 17.13
C LEU A 346 2.98 -17.32 16.89
N GLY A 347 3.37 -17.83 15.71
CA GLY A 347 4.79 -17.97 15.33
C GLY A 347 5.51 -16.62 15.30
N ALA A 348 4.90 -15.59 14.70
CA ALA A 348 5.43 -14.24 14.69
C ALA A 348 5.57 -13.66 16.10
N ALA A 349 4.59 -13.88 16.99
CA ALA A 349 4.61 -13.40 18.36
C ALA A 349 5.74 -14.04 19.17
N VAL A 350 5.95 -15.36 19.01
CA VAL A 350 7.07 -16.07 19.65
C VAL A 350 8.42 -15.52 19.17
N VAL A 351 8.60 -15.36 17.86
CA VAL A 351 9.84 -14.77 17.30
C VAL A 351 10.03 -13.34 17.78
N ALA A 352 8.97 -12.54 17.84
CA ALA A 352 9.05 -11.16 18.30
C ALA A 352 9.36 -11.04 19.79
N LEU A 353 8.80 -11.93 20.62
CA LEU A 353 9.09 -12.01 22.05
C LEU A 353 10.56 -12.38 22.28
N LEU A 354 11.03 -13.46 21.66
CA LEU A 354 12.42 -13.90 21.76
C LEU A 354 13.39 -12.83 21.23
N GLY A 355 13.08 -12.24 20.07
CA GLY A 355 13.85 -11.15 19.51
C GLY A 355 13.90 -9.93 20.43
N THR A 356 12.80 -9.57 21.08
CA THR A 356 12.75 -8.45 22.02
C THR A 356 13.61 -8.71 23.26
N LEU A 357 13.55 -9.93 23.81
CA LEU A 357 14.31 -10.34 24.99
C LEU A 357 15.82 -10.40 24.70
N PHE A 358 16.23 -10.96 23.56
CA PHE A 358 17.65 -11.27 23.30
C PHE A 358 18.33 -10.30 22.32
N LEU A 359 17.59 -9.64 21.42
CA LEU A 359 18.15 -8.91 20.27
C LEU A 359 17.72 -7.43 20.19
N SER A 360 17.02 -6.88 21.19
CA SER A 360 16.57 -5.47 21.18
C SER A 360 17.71 -4.45 21.03
N GLY A 361 18.88 -4.72 21.63
CA GLY A 361 20.08 -3.92 21.45
C GLY A 361 20.58 -3.91 20.00
N ARG A 362 20.65 -5.09 19.37
CA ARG A 362 21.04 -5.25 17.96
C ARG A 362 20.02 -4.61 17.02
N ARG A 363 18.72 -4.70 17.33
CA ARG A 363 17.64 -4.06 16.55
C ARG A 363 17.80 -2.53 16.51
N ARG A 364 18.10 -1.91 17.66
CA ARG A 364 18.41 -0.46 17.72
C ARG A 364 19.67 -0.11 16.94
N ALA A 365 20.73 -0.93 17.02
CA ALA A 365 21.96 -0.73 16.25
C ALA A 365 21.70 -0.82 14.73
N ALA A 366 20.83 -1.75 14.30
CA ALA A 366 20.36 -1.86 12.91
C ALA A 366 19.46 -0.70 12.47
N GLY A 367 19.13 0.25 13.36
CA GLY A 367 18.30 1.41 13.05
C GLY A 367 16.83 1.08 12.84
N LEU A 368 16.37 -0.07 13.35
CA LEU A 368 14.97 -0.47 13.30
C LEU A 368 14.25 -0.03 14.58
N ALA A 369 13.05 0.49 14.44
CA ALA A 369 12.20 0.87 15.55
C ALA A 369 11.70 -0.35 16.34
N ALA A 370 11.14 -0.11 17.53
CA ALA A 370 10.55 -1.16 18.35
C ALA A 370 9.43 -1.90 17.59
N ASP A 371 9.42 -3.22 17.69
CA ASP A 371 8.45 -4.07 16.99
C ASP A 371 7.02 -3.91 17.52
N GLY A 372 6.88 -3.40 18.76
CA GLY A 372 5.60 -3.11 19.38
C GLY A 372 4.69 -2.19 18.55
N TRP A 373 5.25 -1.32 17.70
CA TRP A 373 4.45 -0.50 16.78
C TRP A 373 3.74 -1.32 15.71
N VAL A 374 4.41 -2.34 15.15
CA VAL A 374 3.81 -3.25 14.17
C VAL A 374 2.71 -4.08 14.83
N TRP A 375 2.97 -4.59 16.05
CA TRP A 375 1.95 -5.30 16.84
C TRP A 375 0.77 -4.43 17.24
N ALA A 376 0.98 -3.15 17.54
CA ALA A 376 -0.11 -2.21 17.79
C ALA A 376 -0.99 -2.02 16.55
N ALA A 377 -0.41 -1.95 15.36
CA ALA A 377 -1.16 -1.88 14.10
C ALA A 377 -1.95 -3.17 13.82
N ILE A 378 -1.34 -4.35 14.05
CA ILE A 378 -2.01 -5.65 13.97
C ILE A 378 -3.19 -5.71 14.95
N GLY A 379 -2.95 -5.38 16.22
CA GLY A 379 -3.96 -5.43 17.28
C GLY A 379 -5.13 -4.48 17.01
N TYR A 380 -4.84 -3.23 16.61
CA TYR A 380 -5.86 -2.26 16.22
C TYR A 380 -6.76 -2.82 15.10
N TYR A 381 -6.15 -3.33 14.03
CA TYR A 381 -6.91 -3.79 12.88
C TYR A 381 -7.71 -5.07 13.18
N LEU A 382 -7.18 -5.99 14.00
CA LEU A 382 -7.93 -7.15 14.48
C LEU A 382 -9.14 -6.75 15.34
N VAL A 383 -9.00 -5.74 16.21
CA VAL A 383 -10.12 -5.21 17.00
C VAL A 383 -11.21 -4.63 16.09
N VAL A 384 -10.82 -3.88 15.05
CA VAL A 384 -11.75 -3.37 14.05
C VAL A 384 -12.47 -4.52 13.33
N LEU A 385 -11.74 -5.53 12.84
CA LEU A 385 -12.33 -6.67 12.14
C LEU A 385 -13.31 -7.44 13.02
N VAL A 386 -12.92 -7.76 14.26
CA VAL A 386 -13.80 -8.44 15.23
C VAL A 386 -15.04 -7.57 15.47
N GLY A 387 -14.87 -6.26 15.72
CA GLY A 387 -15.98 -5.33 15.89
C GLY A 387 -16.96 -5.37 14.71
N THR A 388 -16.45 -5.28 13.47
CA THR A 388 -17.24 -5.33 12.24
C THR A 388 -18.07 -6.62 12.14
N TYR A 389 -17.48 -7.78 12.39
CA TYR A 389 -18.21 -9.05 12.34
C TYR A 389 -19.23 -9.21 13.46
N LEU A 390 -18.96 -8.64 14.64
CA LEU A 390 -19.91 -8.67 15.77
C LEU A 390 -21.13 -7.78 15.53
N THR A 391 -20.93 -6.58 14.95
CA THR A 391 -21.99 -5.58 14.82
C THR A 391 -22.68 -5.58 13.45
N GLY A 392 -22.09 -6.21 12.44
CA GLY A 392 -22.60 -6.11 11.09
C GLY A 392 -23.89 -6.92 10.84
N PRO A 393 -24.64 -6.57 9.80
CA PRO A 393 -26.01 -7.04 9.61
C PRO A 393 -26.12 -8.47 9.09
N ASN A 394 -25.10 -8.90 8.36
CA ASN A 394 -25.08 -10.14 7.60
C ASN A 394 -25.08 -11.38 8.50
N GLU A 395 -25.52 -12.50 7.91
CA GLU A 395 -25.37 -13.84 8.48
C GLU A 395 -23.86 -14.14 8.61
N ILE A 396 -23.43 -14.51 9.81
CA ILE A 396 -22.01 -14.52 10.18
C ILE A 396 -21.23 -15.61 9.46
N GLN A 397 -21.82 -16.79 9.23
CA GLN A 397 -21.13 -17.92 8.61
C GLN A 397 -20.85 -17.63 7.13
N TRP A 398 -21.85 -17.18 6.38
CA TRP A 398 -21.73 -16.76 4.99
C TRP A 398 -20.75 -15.58 4.87
N TRP A 399 -20.86 -14.60 5.77
CA TRP A 399 -19.99 -13.43 5.72
C TRP A 399 -18.53 -13.79 5.99
N LEU A 400 -18.25 -14.64 6.99
CA LEU A 400 -16.89 -15.14 7.23
C LEU A 400 -16.39 -15.97 6.05
N ALA A 401 -17.18 -16.92 5.56
CA ALA A 401 -16.80 -17.81 4.44
C ALA A 401 -16.42 -17.04 3.16
N THR A 402 -17.05 -15.89 2.93
CA THR A 402 -16.81 -15.08 1.73
C THR A 402 -15.76 -14.00 1.89
N SER A 403 -15.38 -13.59 3.11
CA SER A 403 -14.54 -12.39 3.31
C SER A 403 -13.30 -12.58 4.19
N VAL A 404 -13.31 -13.50 5.16
CA VAL A 404 -12.29 -13.55 6.23
C VAL A 404 -10.87 -13.71 5.69
N GLN A 405 -10.67 -14.50 4.64
CA GLN A 405 -9.36 -14.70 4.03
C GLN A 405 -8.84 -13.42 3.36
N ARG A 406 -9.72 -12.61 2.75
CA ARG A 406 -9.34 -11.38 2.05
C ARG A 406 -9.02 -10.27 3.03
N VAL A 407 -9.89 -10.06 4.02
CA VAL A 407 -9.77 -8.91 4.95
C VAL A 407 -8.66 -9.09 5.97
N THR A 408 -8.13 -10.31 6.17
CA THR A 408 -7.00 -10.59 7.07
C THR A 408 -5.63 -10.48 6.42
N LEU A 409 -5.56 -10.21 5.11
CA LEU A 409 -4.29 -10.03 4.38
C LEU A 409 -3.35 -8.97 5.00
N PRO A 410 -3.82 -7.79 5.48
CA PRO A 410 -2.95 -6.83 6.16
C PRO A 410 -2.27 -7.41 7.40
N VAL A 411 -2.98 -8.26 8.15
CA VAL A 411 -2.47 -8.90 9.37
C VAL A 411 -1.32 -9.85 9.02
N MET A 412 -1.49 -10.66 7.96
CA MET A 412 -0.44 -11.56 7.46
C MET A 412 0.79 -10.81 6.98
N LEU A 413 0.59 -9.73 6.22
CA LEU A 413 1.69 -8.92 5.71
C LEU A 413 2.47 -8.25 6.86
N LEU A 414 1.78 -7.70 7.85
CA LEU A 414 2.44 -7.11 9.03
C LEU A 414 3.15 -8.15 9.89
N ALA A 415 2.59 -9.36 10.03
CA ALA A 415 3.25 -10.47 10.71
C ALA A 415 4.54 -10.91 9.96
N ALA A 416 4.47 -11.01 8.63
CA ALA A 416 5.64 -11.30 7.79
C ALA A 416 6.71 -10.21 7.90
N VAL A 417 6.30 -8.94 7.97
CA VAL A 417 7.19 -7.79 8.20
C VAL A 417 7.87 -7.87 9.58
N SER A 418 7.13 -8.21 10.64
CA SER A 418 7.69 -8.42 11.98
C SER A 418 8.74 -9.54 11.97
N LEU A 419 8.40 -10.70 11.39
CA LEU A 419 9.31 -11.83 11.23
C LEU A 419 10.58 -11.43 10.47
N ALA A 420 10.43 -10.74 9.33
CA ALA A 420 11.54 -10.27 8.52
C ALA A 420 12.44 -9.31 9.31
N GLY A 421 11.87 -8.38 10.08
CA GLY A 421 12.62 -7.50 10.96
C GLY A 421 13.50 -8.25 11.96
N TRP A 422 12.96 -9.28 12.62
CA TRP A 422 13.73 -10.06 13.60
C TRP A 422 14.77 -11.00 12.98
N VAL A 423 14.45 -11.65 11.86
CA VAL A 423 15.43 -12.48 11.13
C VAL A 423 16.59 -11.62 10.63
N ALA A 424 16.30 -10.40 10.13
CA ALA A 424 17.32 -9.47 9.70
C ALA A 424 18.27 -9.07 10.85
N VAL A 425 17.73 -8.80 12.04
CA VAL A 425 18.51 -8.47 13.24
C VAL A 425 19.34 -9.65 13.72
N ALA A 426 18.77 -10.86 13.72
CA ALA A 426 19.50 -12.08 14.09
C ALA A 426 20.67 -12.38 13.12
N SER A 427 20.51 -12.01 11.84
CA SER A 427 21.51 -12.23 10.78
C SER A 427 22.59 -11.15 10.72
N CYS A 428 22.44 -10.03 11.44
CA CYS A 428 23.50 -9.04 11.57
C CYS A 428 24.54 -9.58 12.55
N GLY A 429 25.68 -10.07 12.03
CA GLY A 429 26.82 -10.48 12.85
C GLY A 429 27.34 -9.32 13.72
N ASP A 430 28.17 -9.64 14.71
CA ASP A 430 28.82 -8.64 15.59
C ASP A 430 29.93 -7.87 14.84
N SER A 431 29.64 -7.29 13.69
CA SER A 431 30.59 -6.50 12.87
C SER A 431 31.10 -5.22 13.58
N ARG A 432 30.65 -4.96 14.82
CA ARG A 432 31.29 -4.01 15.74
C ARG A 432 32.72 -4.41 16.12
N ALA A 433 33.10 -5.67 15.98
CA ALA A 433 34.45 -6.13 16.27
C ALA A 433 35.47 -5.76 15.16
N GLU A 434 35.02 -5.39 13.95
CA GLU A 434 35.90 -5.34 12.78
C GLU A 434 36.12 -3.94 12.20
N SER A 435 35.58 -2.90 12.84
CA SER A 435 35.76 -1.50 12.41
C SER A 435 35.95 -0.55 13.58
N GLN A 436 36.95 -0.84 14.43
CA GLN A 436 37.86 0.23 14.80
C GLN A 436 38.84 0.36 13.62
N PRO A 437 38.70 1.38 12.74
CA PRO A 437 39.89 1.81 12.02
C PRO A 437 40.92 2.12 13.11
N VAL A 438 42.05 1.42 13.06
CA VAL A 438 43.28 1.89 13.68
C VAL A 438 43.46 3.29 13.12
N LEU A 439 42.99 4.28 13.86
CA LEU A 439 43.27 5.68 13.59
C LEU A 439 44.78 5.76 13.70
N ASP A 440 45.39 5.82 12.52
CA ASP A 440 46.59 6.58 12.21
C ASP A 440 47.27 7.12 13.46
N GLN A 441 48.33 6.42 13.84
CA GLN A 441 49.44 7.01 14.57
C GLN A 441 49.68 8.43 14.01
N PRO A 442 49.89 9.44 14.86
CA PRO A 442 50.26 10.77 14.39
C PRO A 442 51.47 10.63 13.46
N CYS A 443 51.32 11.06 12.21
CA CYS A 443 52.45 11.18 11.30
C CYS A 443 53.41 12.17 11.96
N GLU A 444 54.58 11.69 12.39
CA GLU A 444 55.64 12.53 12.93
C GLU A 444 55.92 13.68 11.96
N PRO A 445 56.02 14.93 12.43
CA PRO A 445 56.41 16.05 11.58
C PRO A 445 57.84 15.83 11.12
N ALA A 446 58.04 15.58 9.83
CA ALA A 446 59.34 15.59 9.20
C ALA A 446 59.95 17.00 9.33
N MET A 447 60.75 17.19 10.37
CA MET A 447 61.75 18.25 10.42
C MET A 447 62.78 17.99 9.32
N SER A 448 62.84 18.83 8.30
CA SER A 448 64.08 19.36 7.71
C SER A 448 63.78 20.08 6.40
N GLY A 449 64.36 21.26 6.21
CA GLY A 449 64.29 21.93 4.91
C GLY A 449 64.38 23.45 4.94
N SER A 450 65.35 23.99 5.69
CA SER A 450 65.84 25.36 5.52
C SER A 450 66.37 25.59 4.10
N ALA A 451 65.95 26.67 3.45
CA ALA A 451 66.61 27.22 2.26
C ALA A 451 66.37 28.74 2.15
N PRO A 452 67.27 29.50 1.48
CA PRO A 452 67.73 30.79 1.97
C PRO A 452 67.18 32.01 1.21
N THR A 453 67.30 33.15 1.90
CA THR A 453 67.30 34.52 1.41
C THR A 453 68.02 34.70 0.06
N ALA A 454 67.36 35.37 -0.88
CA ALA A 454 68.02 36.05 -1.99
C ALA A 454 67.48 37.50 -2.11
N THR A 455 68.40 38.43 -1.90
CA THR A 455 68.37 39.85 -2.24
C THR A 455 68.30 40.05 -3.75
N GLY A 456 67.55 41.08 -4.17
CA GLY A 456 67.53 41.65 -5.52
C GLY A 456 66.64 42.88 -5.54
#